data_AF-A0A8T6HLN1-F1
#
_entry.id   AF-A0A8T6HLN1-F1
#
_cell.length_a   1.000
_cell.length_b   1.000
_cell.length_c   1.000
_cell.angle_alpha   90.00
_cell.angle_beta   90.00
_cell.angle_gamma   90.00
#
_symmetry.space_group_name_H-M   'P 1'
#
loop_
_entity.id
_entity.type
_entity.pdbx_description
1 polymer ?
#
loop_
_entity_poly.entity_id
_entity_poly.type
_entity_poly.pdbx_seq_one_letter_code
_entity_poly.pdbx_strand_id
1 'polypeptide(L)'
;GFGFGWELSENAEILRRLSELRVLRCPILVGMSRKRMTGEQFGWGVEQRLEGSAAVTALAVANGADLVRVHDVAEMARVVRMADDIVRQ
;
A
#
# COMPACT_ATOMS: atom_id res chain seq x y z
N GLY A 1 -3.68 -9.41 -4.24
CA GLY A 1 -3.98 -9.64 -2.82
C GLY A 1 -2.69 -9.80 -2.05
N PHE A 2 -2.12 -8.70 -1.57
CA PHE A 2 -0.80 -8.71 -0.93
C PHE A 2 -0.74 -9.62 0.30
N GLY A 3 0.38 -10.30 0.50
CA GLY A 3 0.61 -11.19 1.64
C GLY A 3 -0.30 -12.43 1.67
N PHE A 4 -0.73 -12.92 0.52
CA PHE A 4 -1.40 -14.23 0.37
C PHE A 4 -0.57 -15.08 -0.60
N GLY A 5 0.28 -15.96 -0.06
CA GLY A 5 1.08 -16.90 -0.86
C GLY A 5 2.22 -16.28 -1.68
N TRP A 6 2.57 -15.01 -1.44
CA TRP A 6 3.66 -14.30 -2.11
C TRP A 6 4.79 -13.95 -1.16
N GLU A 7 6.02 -14.09 -1.65
CA GLU A 7 7.24 -13.62 -1.03
C GLU A 7 7.27 -12.10 -0.93
N LEU A 8 8.11 -11.57 -0.03
CA LEU A 8 8.22 -10.12 0.16
C LEU A 8 8.71 -9.39 -1.10
N SER A 9 9.63 -10.00 -1.85
CA SER A 9 10.12 -9.49 -3.12
C SER A 9 9.01 -9.40 -4.18
N GLU A 10 8.15 -10.41 -4.27
CA GLU A 10 7.01 -10.45 -5.18
C GLU A 10 5.97 -9.39 -4.80
N ASN A 11 5.66 -9.23 -3.51
CA ASN A 11 4.78 -8.15 -3.05
C ASN A 11 5.35 -6.76 -3.42
N ALA A 12 6.66 -6.56 -3.29
CA ALA A 12 7.32 -5.32 -3.69
C ALA A 12 7.26 -5.11 -5.21
N GLU A 13 7.44 -6.15 -6.01
CA GLU A 13 7.32 -6.07 -7.47
C GLU A 13 5.90 -5.72 -7.91
N ILE A 14 4.89 -6.38 -7.35
CA ILE A 14 3.48 -6.10 -7.66
C ILE A 14 3.14 -4.65 -7.30
N LEU A 15 3.62 -4.14 -6.16
CA LEU A 15 3.39 -2.74 -5.79
C LEU A 15 4.07 -1.77 -6.76
N ARG A 16 5.31 -2.04 -7.18
CA ARG A 16 6.04 -1.21 -8.18
C ARG A 16 5.34 -1.17 -9.54
N ARG A 17 4.71 -2.27 -9.93
CA ARG A 17 4.06 -2.46 -11.24
C ARG A 17 2.53 -2.35 -11.18
N LEU A 18 1.99 -1.80 -10.08
CA LEU A 18 0.56 -1.78 -9.83
C LEU A 18 -0.25 -1.14 -10.97
N SER A 19 0.31 -0.12 -11.62
CA SER A 19 -0.31 0.59 -12.74
C SER A 19 -0.59 -0.28 -13.96
N GLU A 20 0.13 -1.41 -14.13
CA GLU A 20 -0.10 -2.36 -15.23
C GLU A 20 -1.48 -3.03 -15.12
N LEU A 21 -2.03 -3.14 -13.91
CA LEU A 21 -3.38 -3.71 -13.69
C LEU A 21 -4.49 -2.82 -14.25
N ARG A 22 -4.20 -1.56 -14.63
CA ARG A 22 -5.18 -0.67 -15.27
C ARG A 22 -5.72 -1.24 -16.59
N VAL A 23 -5.03 -2.18 -17.22
CA VAL A 23 -5.52 -2.91 -18.40
C VAL A 23 -6.88 -3.60 -18.15
N LEU A 24 -7.18 -3.93 -16.89
CA LEU A 24 -8.44 -4.55 -16.48
C LEU A 24 -9.64 -3.59 -16.51
N ARG A 25 -9.41 -2.27 -16.68
CA ARG A 25 -10.44 -1.23 -16.76
C ARG A 25 -11.43 -1.24 -15.58
N CYS A 26 -10.94 -1.58 -14.40
CA CYS A 26 -11.69 -1.56 -13.15
C CYS A 26 -10.91 -0.82 -12.06
N PRO A 27 -11.60 -0.32 -11.01
CA PRO A 27 -10.93 0.27 -9.86
C PRO A 27 -10.02 -0.74 -9.15
N ILE A 28 -8.83 -0.28 -8.74
CA ILE A 28 -7.81 -1.09 -8.06
C ILE A 28 -7.90 -0.82 -6.55
N LEU A 29 -8.14 -1.88 -5.77
CA LEU A 29 -8.06 -1.85 -4.31
C LEU A 29 -6.75 -2.47 -3.81
N VAL A 30 -6.02 -1.75 -2.95
CA VAL A 30 -4.80 -2.23 -2.30
C VAL A 30 -5.01 -2.42 -0.79
N GLY A 31 -4.57 -3.56 -0.25
CA GLY A 31 -4.67 -3.87 1.17
C GLY A 31 -3.36 -4.41 1.74
N MET A 32 -2.52 -3.52 2.26
CA MET A 32 -1.19 -3.86 2.82
C MET A 32 -0.99 -3.45 4.28
N SER A 33 -1.94 -2.72 4.87
CA SER A 33 -1.85 -2.22 6.24
C SER A 33 -1.55 -3.35 7.24
N ARG A 34 -0.53 -3.13 8.07
CA ARG A 34 -0.01 -4.03 9.12
C ARG A 34 0.45 -5.42 8.64
N LYS A 35 0.54 -5.69 7.33
CA LYS A 35 1.06 -6.96 6.80
C LYS A 35 2.56 -7.10 7.00
N ARG A 36 3.07 -8.34 6.93
CA ARG A 36 4.49 -8.71 7.11
C ARG A 36 5.46 -7.74 6.42
N MET A 37 5.20 -7.41 5.15
CA MET A 37 6.01 -6.49 4.34
C MET A 37 6.23 -5.11 4.98
N THR A 38 5.30 -4.62 5.79
CA THR A 38 5.38 -3.28 6.41
C THR A 38 6.29 -3.22 7.65
N GLY A 39 6.84 -4.35 8.10
CA GLY A 39 7.67 -4.39 9.30
C GLY A 39 8.82 -5.40 9.29
N GLU A 40 8.85 -6.36 8.36
CA GLU A 40 9.84 -7.46 8.36
C GLU A 40 11.28 -6.95 8.42
N GLN A 41 11.65 -6.03 7.54
CA GLN A 41 13.03 -5.52 7.44
C GLN A 41 13.51 -4.79 8.70
N PHE A 42 12.58 -4.37 9.57
CA PHE A 42 12.86 -3.66 10.81
C PHE A 42 12.66 -4.55 12.06
N GLY A 43 12.27 -5.82 11.88
CA GLY A 43 11.93 -6.71 13.00
C GLY A 43 10.69 -6.29 13.79
N TRP A 44 9.79 -5.52 13.19
CA TRP A 44 8.65 -4.93 13.89
C TRP A 44 7.49 -5.90 14.10
N GLY A 45 6.95 -5.85 15.33
CA GLY A 45 5.66 -6.45 15.69
C GLY A 45 4.49 -5.74 14.99
N VAL A 46 3.30 -6.33 15.04
CA VAL A 46 2.12 -5.83 14.30
C VAL A 46 1.74 -4.39 14.68
N GLU A 47 1.84 -4.03 15.95
CA GLU A 47 1.50 -2.68 16.47
C GLU A 47 2.53 -1.60 16.11
N GLN A 48 3.72 -1.99 15.63
CA GLN A 48 4.80 -1.07 15.27
C GLN A 48 4.84 -0.76 13.76
N ARG A 49 3.79 -1.12 13.00
CA ARG A 49 3.79 -1.07 11.53
C ARG A 49 3.11 0.17 10.96
N LEU A 50 2.92 1.22 11.75
CA LEU A 50 2.20 2.40 11.28
C LEU A 50 2.94 3.09 10.13
N GLU A 51 4.23 3.35 10.30
CA GLU A 51 5.09 4.02 9.33
C GLU A 51 5.28 3.17 8.07
N GLY A 52 5.48 1.86 8.24
CA GLY A 52 5.54 0.94 7.11
C GLY A 52 4.22 0.88 6.34
N SER A 53 3.08 0.93 7.05
CA SER A 53 1.75 1.00 6.44
C SER A 53 1.53 2.33 5.70
N ALA A 54 2.02 3.44 6.24
CA ALA A 54 1.99 4.74 5.58
C ALA A 54 2.78 4.71 4.26
N ALA A 55 4.00 4.17 4.30
CA ALA A 55 4.87 4.10 3.14
C ALA A 55 4.23 3.30 1.98
N VAL A 56 3.73 2.10 2.26
CA VAL A 56 3.09 1.27 1.21
C VAL A 56 1.77 1.87 0.73
N THR A 57 1.02 2.56 1.60
CA THR A 57 -0.21 3.28 1.22
C THR A 57 0.09 4.41 0.25
N ALA A 58 1.08 5.25 0.55
CA ALA A 58 1.49 6.36 -0.31
C ALA A 58 1.97 5.85 -1.69
N LEU A 59 2.80 4.80 -1.70
CA LEU A 59 3.27 4.17 -2.95
C LEU A 59 2.12 3.53 -3.74
N ALA A 60 1.15 2.92 -3.07
CA ALA A 60 -0.03 2.37 -3.75
C ALA A 60 -0.82 3.47 -4.45
N VAL A 61 -1.05 4.60 -3.78
CA VAL A 61 -1.73 5.77 -4.36
C VAL A 61 -0.96 6.31 -5.57
N ALA A 62 0.35 6.52 -5.42
CA ALA A 62 1.25 6.99 -6.48
C ALA A 62 1.25 6.04 -7.69
N ASN A 63 1.15 4.73 -7.46
CA ASN A 63 1.13 3.72 -8.51
C ASN A 63 -0.29 3.40 -9.02
N GLY A 64 -1.29 4.22 -8.67
CA GLY A 64 -2.62 4.18 -9.29
C GLY A 64 -3.67 3.36 -8.56
N ALA A 65 -3.53 3.10 -7.25
CA ALA A 65 -4.60 2.51 -6.45
C ALA A 65 -5.79 3.47 -6.30
N ASP A 66 -7.00 3.03 -6.61
CA ASP A 66 -8.22 3.82 -6.44
C ASP A 66 -8.78 3.71 -5.02
N LEU A 67 -8.54 2.59 -4.34
CA LEU A 67 -8.95 2.35 -2.95
C LEU A 67 -7.81 1.75 -2.13
N VAL A 68 -7.75 2.11 -0.85
CA VAL A 68 -6.86 1.49 0.13
C VAL A 68 -7.65 0.93 1.32
N ARG A 69 -7.35 -0.32 1.71
CA ARG A 69 -7.91 -0.96 2.91
C ARG A 69 -6.89 -0.89 4.05
N VAL A 70 -7.26 -0.20 5.12
CA VAL A 70 -6.36 0.15 6.22
C VAL A 70 -6.98 -0.14 7.59
N HIS A 71 -6.14 -0.34 8.61
CA HIS A 71 -6.58 -0.43 10.01
C HIS A 71 -6.58 0.96 10.68
N ASP A 72 -5.51 1.72 10.47
CA ASP A 72 -5.27 3.03 11.08
C ASP A 72 -5.88 4.16 10.22
N VAL A 73 -7.20 4.30 10.27
CA VAL A 73 -7.98 5.16 9.34
C VAL A 73 -7.58 6.63 9.42
N ALA A 74 -7.43 7.19 10.62
CA ALA A 74 -7.16 8.61 10.78
C ALA A 74 -5.80 9.00 10.19
N GLU A 75 -4.78 8.18 10.41
CA GLU A 75 -3.41 8.33 9.93
C GLU A 75 -3.36 8.19 8.42
N MET A 76 -3.93 7.10 7.90
CA MET A 76 -3.87 6.81 6.47
C MET A 76 -4.71 7.79 5.64
N ALA A 77 -5.79 8.35 6.20
CA ALA A 77 -6.53 9.42 5.52
C ALA A 77 -5.64 10.66 5.25
N ARG A 78 -4.76 11.02 6.20
CA ARG A 78 -3.81 12.14 5.99
C ARG A 78 -2.77 11.80 4.93
N VAL A 79 -2.23 10.59 4.97
CA VAL A 79 -1.25 10.09 3.98
C VAL A 79 -1.85 10.06 2.57
N VAL A 80 -3.05 9.50 2.42
CA VAL A 80 -3.73 9.40 1.13
C VAL A 80 -4.00 10.78 0.55
N ARG A 81 -4.56 11.72 1.33
CA ARG A 81 -4.84 13.08 0.84
C ARG A 81 -3.58 13.77 0.31
N MET A 82 -2.50 13.73 1.09
CA MET A 82 -1.23 14.33 0.67
C MET A 82 -0.66 13.64 -0.59
N ALA A 83 -0.71 12.31 -0.66
CA ALA A 83 -0.22 11.58 -1.82
C ALA A 83 -1.06 11.86 -3.08
N ASP A 84 -2.39 11.86 -2.97
CA ASP A 84 -3.30 12.18 -4.08
C ASP A 84 -3.07 13.60 -4.59
N ASP A 85 -2.91 14.58 -3.68
CA ASP A 85 -2.65 15.98 -4.03
C ASP A 85 -1.36 16.14 -4.85
N ILE A 86 -0.35 15.29 -4.62
CA ILE A 86 0.93 15.34 -5.35
C ILE A 86 0.86 14.63 -6.69
N VAL A 87 0.17 13.49 -6.77
CA VAL A 87 0.26 12.58 -7.93
C VAL A 87 -0.92 12.65 -8.89
N ARG A 88 -2.00 13.34 -8.53
CA ARG A 88 -3.24 13.42 -9.33
C ARG A 88 -3.77 14.83 -9.57
N GLN A 89 -3.23 15.85 -8.92
CA GLN A 89 -3.43 17.24 -9.36
C GLN A 89 -2.54 17.54 -10.56
#